data_AF-A0A2V9IV20-F1
#
_entry.id   AF-A0A2V9IV20-F1
#
_cell.length_a   1.000
_cell.length_b   1.000
_cell.length_c   1.000
_cell.angle_alpha   90.00
_cell.angle_beta   90.00
_cell.angle_gamma   90.00
#
_symmetry.space_group_name_H-M   'P 1'
#
loop_
_entity.id
_entity.type
_entity.pdbx_description
1 polymer ?
#
loop_
_entity_poly.entity_id
_entity_poly.type
_entity_poly.pdbx_seq_one_letter_code
_entity_poly.pdbx_strand_id
1 'polypeptide(L)'
;MRIKVEELIERSTKFIESAIAEAIREGSVSVNDPKTSARQIFSYLLGLLLQARLRNDLNVLRDLQPTVITMVGAKQRVPSDFALSA
;
A
#
# COMPACT_ATOMS: atom_id res chain seq x y z
N MET A 1 20.12 14.52 -7.46
CA MET A 1 19.26 14.12 -6.32
C MET A 1 17.93 13.54 -6.79
N ARG A 2 17.21 14.21 -7.72
CA ARG A 2 15.97 13.72 -8.35
C ARG A 2 16.03 12.27 -8.86
N ILE A 3 17.04 11.92 -9.68
CA ILE A 3 17.17 10.58 -10.28
C ILE A 3 17.16 9.48 -9.22
N LYS A 4 17.93 9.64 -8.13
CA LYS A 4 17.97 8.65 -7.02
C LYS A 4 16.64 8.52 -6.28
N VAL A 5 15.89 9.61 -6.16
CA VAL A 5 14.55 9.60 -5.54
C VAL A 5 13.58 8.85 -6.47
N GLU A 6 13.64 9.10 -7.77
CA GLU A 6 12.82 8.39 -8.76
C GLU A 6 13.13 6.89 -8.77
N GLU A 7 14.40 6.50 -8.72
CA GLU A 7 14.83 5.10 -8.61
C GLU A 7 14.28 4.42 -7.34
N LEU A 8 14.32 5.12 -6.20
CA LEU A 8 13.79 4.59 -4.93
C LEU A 8 12.27 4.40 -5.00
N ILE A 9 11.56 5.37 -5.55
CA ILE A 9 10.11 5.30 -5.77
C ILE A 9 9.80 4.12 -6.68
N GLU A 10 10.52 4.00 -7.81
CA GLU A 10 10.27 2.94 -8.78
C GLU A 10 10.48 1.55 -8.17
N ARG A 11 11.57 1.35 -7.43
CA ARG A 11 11.82 0.09 -6.70
C ARG A 11 10.71 -0.25 -5.71
N SER A 12 10.24 0.74 -4.96
CA SER A 12 9.16 0.56 -3.99
C SER A 12 7.84 0.18 -4.69
N THR A 13 7.52 0.86 -5.79
CA THR A 13 6.31 0.56 -6.58
C THR A 13 6.36 -0.80 -7.26
N LYS A 14 7.54 -1.25 -7.76
CA LYS A 14 7.69 -2.57 -8.39
C LYS A 14 7.40 -3.72 -7.45
N PHE A 15 7.79 -3.58 -6.18
CA PHE A 15 7.48 -4.58 -5.16
C PHE A 15 5.96 -4.70 -4.92
N ILE A 16 5.29 -3.56 -4.75
CA ILE A 16 3.83 -3.50 -4.56
C ILE A 16 3.10 -4.04 -5.80
N GLU A 17 3.55 -3.66 -7.01
CA GLU A 17 3.00 -4.14 -8.27
C GLU A 17 3.07 -5.66 -8.39
N SER A 18 4.22 -6.25 -8.03
CA SER A 18 4.41 -7.70 -8.08
C SER A 18 3.48 -8.43 -7.12
N ALA A 19 3.30 -7.91 -5.90
CA ALA A 19 2.38 -8.47 -4.91
C ALA A 19 0.91 -8.40 -5.37
N ILE A 20 0.50 -7.28 -5.98
CA ILE A 20 -0.85 -7.14 -6.53
C ILE A 20 -1.05 -8.07 -7.73
N ALA A 21 -0.06 -8.19 -8.61
CA ALA A 21 -0.14 -9.07 -9.76
C ALA A 21 -0.30 -10.54 -9.35
N GLU A 22 0.36 -10.98 -8.28
CA GLU A 22 0.13 -12.31 -7.69
C GLU A 22 -1.29 -12.43 -7.12
N ALA A 23 -1.72 -11.48 -6.30
CA ALA A 23 -3.05 -11.52 -5.70
C ALA A 23 -4.18 -11.53 -6.75
N ILE A 24 -3.98 -10.89 -7.91
CA ILE A 24 -4.91 -10.97 -9.05
C ILE A 24 -4.92 -12.38 -9.65
N ARG A 25 -3.75 -13.00 -9.86
CA ARG A 25 -3.66 -14.38 -10.38
C ARG A 25 -4.37 -15.38 -9.47
N GLU A 26 -4.25 -15.20 -8.16
CA GLU A 26 -4.93 -16.01 -7.15
C GLU A 26 -6.43 -15.69 -7.04
N GLY A 27 -6.89 -14.57 -7.59
CA GLY A 27 -8.27 -14.11 -7.48
C GLY A 27 -8.62 -13.49 -6.11
N SER A 28 -7.63 -13.24 -5.27
CA SER A 28 -7.74 -12.74 -3.89
C SER A 28 -8.13 -11.26 -3.80
N VAL A 29 -7.96 -10.50 -4.89
CA VAL A 29 -8.29 -9.06 -5.01
C VAL A 29 -9.18 -8.78 -6.22
N SER A 30 -9.78 -7.58 -6.28
CA SER A 30 -10.68 -7.18 -7.39
C SER A 30 -10.11 -6.06 -8.28
N VAL A 31 -8.87 -5.64 -8.06
CA VAL A 31 -8.20 -4.66 -8.93
C VAL A 31 -7.81 -5.27 -10.28
N ASN A 32 -7.88 -4.47 -11.34
CA ASN A 32 -7.61 -4.93 -12.71
C ASN A 32 -6.23 -4.49 -13.24
N ASP A 33 -5.62 -3.45 -12.66
CA ASP A 33 -4.32 -2.92 -13.09
C ASP A 33 -3.34 -2.89 -11.90
N PRO A 34 -2.40 -3.86 -11.82
CA PRO A 34 -1.37 -3.90 -10.79
C PRO A 34 -0.52 -2.63 -10.70
N LYS A 35 -0.17 -2.05 -11.84
CA LYS A 35 0.76 -0.92 -11.93
C LYS A 35 0.11 0.36 -11.45
N THR A 36 -1.12 0.63 -11.88
CA THR A 36 -1.89 1.78 -11.40
C THR A 36 -2.19 1.65 -9.91
N SER A 37 -2.60 0.47 -9.46
CA SER A 37 -2.90 0.21 -8.05
C SER A 37 -1.66 0.40 -7.16
N ALA A 38 -0.50 -0.09 -7.60
CA ALA A 38 0.76 0.09 -6.88
C ALA A 38 1.15 1.56 -6.70
N ARG A 39 0.98 2.37 -7.75
CA ARG A 39 1.24 3.82 -7.69
C ARG A 39 0.28 4.54 -6.74
N GLN A 40 -0.99 4.15 -6.75
CA GLN A 40 -2.01 4.72 -5.85
C GLN A 40 -1.68 4.39 -4.39
N ILE A 41 -1.37 3.13 -4.09
CA ILE A 41 -0.98 2.69 -2.73
C ILE A 41 0.28 3.41 -2.27
N PHE A 42 1.30 3.52 -3.12
CA PHE A 42 2.54 4.21 -2.77
C PHE A 42 2.31 5.72 -2.51
N SER A 43 1.49 6.37 -3.33
CA SER A 43 1.10 7.78 -3.12
C SER A 43 0.33 7.98 -1.82
N TYR A 44 -0.58 7.07 -1.50
CA TYR A 44 -1.33 7.07 -0.24
C TYR A 44 -0.39 6.89 0.97
N LEU A 45 0.51 5.91 0.93
CA LEU A 45 1.51 5.68 1.98
C LEU A 45 2.37 6.93 2.23
N LEU A 46 2.88 7.57 1.16
CA LEU A 46 3.66 8.81 1.29
C LEU A 46 2.83 9.93 1.92
N GLY A 47 1.58 10.10 1.51
CA GLY A 47 0.67 11.08 2.08
C GLY A 47 0.42 10.84 3.57
N LEU A 48 0.24 9.58 3.96
CA LEU A 48 0.00 9.20 5.35
C LEU A 48 1.23 9.44 6.24
N LEU A 49 2.42 9.11 5.74
CA LEU A 49 3.70 9.41 6.42
C LEU A 49 3.90 10.93 6.58
N LEU A 50 3.55 11.71 5.56
CA LEU A 50 3.61 13.18 5.64
C LEU A 50 2.63 13.72 6.70
N GLN A 51 1.41 13.20 6.76
CA GLN A 51 0.44 13.56 7.79
C GLN A 51 0.94 13.22 9.19
N ALA A 52 1.51 12.02 9.37
CA ALA A 52 2.08 11.59 10.65
C ALA A 52 3.19 12.55 11.10
N ARG A 53 4.06 12.96 10.16
CA ARG A 53 5.15 13.89 10.42
C ARG A 53 4.67 15.30 10.77
N LEU A 54 3.64 15.79 10.08
CA LEU A 54 3.05 17.12 10.29
C LEU A 54 2.31 17.20 11.63
N ARG A 55 1.56 16.15 11.99
CA ARG A 55 0.81 16.09 13.25
C ARG A 55 1.65 15.63 14.43
N ASN A 56 2.87 15.15 14.18
CA ASN A 56 3.70 14.45 15.14
C ASN A 56 2.94 13.32 15.86
N ASP A 57 2.10 12.62 15.10
CA ASP A 57 1.19 11.60 15.60
C ASP A 57 1.24 10.38 14.69
N LEU A 58 1.72 9.26 15.24
CA LEU A 58 1.81 7.99 14.52
C LEU A 58 0.48 7.25 14.46
N ASN A 59 -0.55 7.67 15.21
CA ASN A 59 -1.84 7.00 15.19
C ASN A 59 -2.52 7.07 13.82
N VAL A 60 -2.20 8.06 12.99
CA VAL A 60 -2.70 8.13 11.60
C VAL A 60 -2.25 6.93 10.75
N LEU A 61 -1.15 6.26 11.12
CA LEU A 61 -0.68 5.06 10.42
C LEU A 61 -1.59 3.84 10.63
N ARG A 62 -2.49 3.87 11.63
CA ARG A 62 -3.47 2.80 11.86
C ARG A 62 -4.42 2.63 10.69
N ASP A 63 -4.66 3.69 9.92
CA ASP A 63 -5.54 3.66 8.75
C ASP A 63 -4.87 3.03 7.52
N LEU A 64 -3.55 2.81 7.56
CA LEU A 64 -2.79 2.31 6.40
C LEU A 64 -3.33 0.97 5.89
N GLN A 65 -3.33 -0.04 6.75
CA GLN A 65 -3.75 -1.39 6.41
C GLN A 65 -5.22 -1.45 5.96
N PRO A 66 -6.22 -0.95 6.72
CA PRO A 66 -7.61 -1.03 6.30
C PRO A 66 -7.89 -0.27 5.00
N THR A 67 -7.21 0.87 4.78
CA THR A 67 -7.35 1.62 3.53
C THR A 67 -6.76 0.86 2.35
N VAL A 68 -5.56 0.28 2.49
CA VAL A 68 -4.93 -0.51 1.41
C VAL A 68 -5.76 -1.75 1.07
N ILE A 69 -6.29 -2.46 2.07
CA ILE A 69 -7.20 -3.61 1.87
C ILE A 69 -8.43 -3.19 1.04
N THR A 70 -9.00 -2.04 1.38
CA THR A 70 -10.16 -1.48 0.66
C THR A 70 -9.78 -1.07 -0.76
N MET A 71 -8.63 -0.42 -0.95
CA MET A 71 -8.13 0.02 -2.27
C MET A 71 -7.90 -1.16 -3.23
N VAL A 72 -7.39 -2.30 -2.73
CA VAL A 72 -7.19 -3.49 -3.57
C VAL A 72 -8.47 -4.30 -3.77
N GLY A 73 -9.54 -4.01 -3.01
CA GLY A 73 -10.78 -4.78 -3.03
C GLY A 73 -10.54 -6.24 -2.67
N ALA A 74 -9.81 -6.48 -1.56
CA ALA A 74 -9.51 -7.83 -1.10
C ALA A 74 -10.81 -8.59 -0.80
N LYS A 75 -10.93 -9.80 -1.36
CA LYS A 75 -12.13 -10.64 -1.24
C LYS A 75 -12.08 -11.57 -0.04
N GLN A 76 -10.90 -11.80 0.53
CA GLN A 76 -10.71 -12.64 1.71
C GLN A 76 -10.44 -11.78 2.96
N ARG A 77 -11.05 -12.19 4.08
CA ARG A 77 -10.83 -11.59 5.39
C ARG A 77 -9.34 -11.72 5.72
N VAL A 78 -8.64 -10.60 5.85
CA VAL A 78 -7.22 -10.60 6.24
C VAL A 78 -7.08 -11.42 7.54
N PRO A 79 -6.19 -12.43 7.58
CA PRO A 79 -5.93 -13.18 8.80
C PRO A 79 -5.61 -12.23 9.95
N SER A 80 -6.26 -12.43 11.09
CA SER A 80 -6.16 -11.62 12.30
C SER A 80 -4.73 -11.44 12.83
N ASP A 81 -3.79 -12.23 12.33
CA ASP A 81 -2.40 -12.29 12.77
C ASP A 81 -1.54 -11.15 12.18
N PHE A 82 -2.02 -10.48 11.13
CA PHE A 82 -1.42 -9.25 10.58
C PHE A 82 -1.98 -7.96 11.20
N ALA A 83 -2.94 -8.05 12.11
CA ALA A 83 -3.27 -6.93 12.96
C ALA A 83 -2.06 -6.70 13.88
N LEU A 84 -1.28 -5.67 13.59
CA LEU A 84 -0.25 -5.16 14.50
C LEU A 84 -0.88 -5.14 15.89
N SER A 85 -0.36 -6.01 16.76
CA SER A 85 -0.90 -6.25 18.08
C SER A 85 -1.12 -4.92 18.79
N ALA A 86 -2.27 -4.85 19.46
CA ALA A 86 -2.77 -3.74 20.26
C ALA A 86 -1.69 -3.03 21.10
#